data_AF-A0A383A9H5-F1
#
_entry.id   AF-A0A383A9H5-F1
#
_cell.length_a   1.000
_cell.length_b   1.000
_cell.length_c   1.000
_cell.angle_alpha   90.00
_cell.angle_beta   90.00
_cell.angle_gamma   90.00
#
_symmetry.space_group_name_H-M   'P 1'
#
loop_
_entity.id
_entity.type
_entity.pdbx_description
1 polymer ?
#
loop_
_entity_poly.entity_id
_entity_poly.type
_entity_poly.pdbx_seq_one_letter_code
_entity_poly.pdbx_strand_id
1 'polypeptide(L)' 'MAHQRFRKFNTKDMYPEQNLDNDLCMVVRAGNHIFMRGQTGFTL' A
#
# COMPACT_ATOMS: atom_id res chain seq x y z
N MET A 1 -14.51 6.33 12.66
CA MET A 1 -13.45 6.97 11.83
C MET A 1 -12.93 5.94 10.85
N ALA A 2 -12.73 6.32 9.59
CA ALA A 2 -12.08 5.44 8.61
C ALA A 2 -10.62 5.15 9.03
N HIS A 3 -10.12 3.98 8.65
CA HIS A 3 -8.72 3.61 8.87
C HIS A 3 -7.77 4.55 8.10
N GLN A 4 -6.60 4.84 8.65
CA GLN A 4 -5.60 5.70 7.99
C GLN A 4 -4.69 4.83 7.11
N ARG A 5 -4.50 5.24 5.85
CA ARG A 5 -3.68 4.52 4.86
C ARG A 5 -2.39 5.28 4.59
N PHE A 6 -1.25 4.61 4.68
CA PHE A 6 0.09 5.18 4.46
C PHE A 6 0.81 4.46 3.33
N ARG A 7 1.79 5.14 2.71
CA ARG A 7 2.55 4.65 1.55
C ARG A 7 1.59 4.15 0.47
N LYS A 8 0.73 5.05 -0.01
CA LYS A 8 -0.25 4.76 -1.05
C LYS A 8 0.46 4.60 -2.39
N PHE A 9 -0.08 3.74 -3.25
CA PHE A 9 0.35 3.59 -4.63
C PHE A 9 -0.83 3.09 -5.45
N ASN A 10 -0.77 3.30 -6.76
CA ASN A 10 -1.72 2.71 -7.69
C ASN A 10 -1.02 1.61 -8.50
N THR A 11 -1.73 0.52 -8.80
CA THR A 11 -1.17 -0.61 -9.56
C THR A 11 -0.79 -0.23 -10.98
N LYS A 12 -1.41 0.78 -11.60
CA LYS A 12 -1.07 1.19 -12.96
C LYS A 12 0.33 1.79 -13.07
N ASP A 13 0.77 2.46 -12.01
CA ASP A 13 2.07 3.13 -11.97
C ASP A 13 3.19 2.15 -11.57
N MET A 14 2.87 1.20 -10.68
CA MET A 14 3.85 0.24 -10.12
C MET A 14 3.99 -1.05 -10.94
N TYR A 15 2.91 -1.49 -11.60
CA TYR A 15 2.83 -2.73 -12.38
C TYR A 15 2.09 -2.47 -13.71
N PRO A 16 2.62 -1.57 -14.56
CA PRO A 16 1.93 -1.12 -15.79
C PRO A 16 1.61 -2.28 -16.74
N GLU A 17 2.39 -3.35 -16.71
CA GLU A 17 2.21 -4.54 -17.54
C GLU A 17 0.94 -5.34 -17.21
N GLN A 18 0.38 -5.15 -16.01
CA GLN A 18 -0.81 -5.89 -15.56
C GLN A 18 -2.13 -5.23 -15.95
N ASN A 19 -2.10 -3.98 -16.43
CA ASN A 19 -3.28 -3.19 -16.82
C ASN A 19 -4.38 -3.13 -15.72
N LEU A 20 -3.97 -2.93 -14.47
CA LEU A 20 -4.84 -2.80 -13.30
C LEU A 20 -4.80 -1.36 -12.75
N ASP A 21 -5.94 -0.78 -12.37
CA ASP A 21 -6.05 0.57 -11.78
C ASP A 21 -6.67 0.50 -10.37
N ASN A 22 -5.91 -0.04 -9.41
CA ASN A 22 -6.34 -0.19 -8.03
C ASN A 22 -5.54 0.72 -7.10
N ASP A 23 -6.25 1.47 -6.26
CA ASP A 23 -5.64 2.29 -5.21
C ASP A 23 -5.31 1.45 -3.96
N LEU A 24 -4.03 1.13 -3.80
CA LEU A 24 -3.50 0.29 -2.72
C LEU A 24 -2.66 1.11 -1.72
N CYS A 25 -2.32 0.47 -0.60
CA CYS A 25 -1.43 1.04 0.41
C CYS A 25 -0.62 -0.06 1.08
N MET A 26 0.58 0.28 1.55
CA MET A 26 1.48 -0.68 2.18
C MET A 26 1.19 -0.87 3.67
N VAL A 27 0.64 0.16 4.32
CA VAL A 27 0.43 0.23 5.77
C VAL A 27 -0.93 0.84 6.07
N VAL A 28 -1.66 0.26 7.03
CA VAL A 28 -2.94 0.75 7.53
C VAL A 28 -2.90 0.87 9.04
N ARG A 29 -3.36 2.00 9.58
CA ARG A 29 -3.69 2.15 11.00
C ARG A 29 -5.19 2.05 11.20
N ALA A 30 -5.62 1.08 12.01
CA ALA A 30 -7.00 0.96 12.47
C ALA A 30 -7.02 1.07 14.00
N GLY A 31 -7.44 2.23 14.52
CA GLY A 31 -7.37 2.52 15.95
C GLY A 31 -5.92 2.53 16.46
N ASN A 32 -5.63 1.64 17.41
CA ASN A 32 -4.29 1.49 17.99
C ASN A 32 -3.44 0.38 17.33
N HIS A 33 -3.95 -0.25 16.26
CA HIS A 33 -3.25 -1.32 15.55
C HIS A 33 -2.70 -0.85 14.21
N ILE A 34 -1.50 -1.33 13.88
CA ILE A 34 -0.82 -1.11 12.59
C ILE A 34 -0.73 -2.45 11.85
N PHE A 35 -1.23 -2.46 10.62
CA PHE A 35 -1.14 -3.59 9.70
C PHE A 35 -0.21 -3.20 8.56
N MET A 36 0.90 -3.92 8.41
CA MET A 36 1.89 -3.70 7.37
C MET A 36 2.01 -4.96 6.53
N ARG A 37 1.97 -4.82 5.20
CA ARG A 37 2.25 -5.97 4.33
C ARG A 37 3.71 -6.39 4.47
N GLY A 38 4.02 -7.65 4.17
CA GLY A 38 5.40 -8.15 4.16
C GLY A 38 6.30 -7.24 3.32
N GLN A 39 7.44 -6.85 3.89
CA GLN A 39 8.42 -6.00 3.23
C GLN A 39 9.61 -6.86 2.77
N THR A 40 10.04 -6.63 1.55
CA THR A 40 11.33 -7.08 1.05
C THR A 40 12.29 -5.88 1.08
N GLY A 41 13.60 -6.13 1.11
CA GLY A 41 14.60 -5.06 1.10
C GLY A 41 14.77 -4.44 -0.28
N PHE A 42 13.80 -3.65 -0.75
CA PHE A 42 13.93 -2.86 -1.97
C PHE A 42 14.41 -1.44 -1.65
N THR A 43 15.72 -1.24 -1.87
CA THR A 43 16.54 0.00 -1.90
C THR A 43 16.54 0.93 -0.68
N LEU A 44 17.75 1.46 -0.40
CA LEU A 44 18.01 2.66 0.41
C LEU A 44 17.63 3.93 -0.34
#